data_AF-A0A195FYR3-F1
#
_entry.id   AF-A0A195FYR3-F1
#
_cell.length_a   1.000
_cell.length_b   1.000
_cell.length_c   1.000
_cell.angle_alpha   90.00
_cell.angle_beta   90.00
_cell.angle_gamma   90.00
#
_symmetry.space_group_name_H-M   'P 1'
#
loop_
_entity.id
_entity.type
_entity.pdbx_description
1 polymer ?
#
loop_
_entity_poly.entity_id
_entity_poly.type
_entity_poly.pdbx_seq_one_letter_code
_entity_poly.pdbx_strand_id
1 'polypeptide(L)'
;SICIKFAGQVLPKHIFLFRTRHVVSTYVPKVRICYNCSNHISKACRSNARCIFCDKAPHEDAQECSMKDTPHQCEGGHLPISQSEYPW
;
A
#
# COMPACT_ATOMS: atom_id res chain seq x y z
N SER A 1 4.90 -7.90 18.08
CA SER A 1 5.88 -8.27 17.04
C SER A 1 6.96 -7.20 16.94
N ILE A 2 8.22 -7.60 16.71
CA ILE A 2 9.37 -6.68 16.58
C ILE A 2 9.83 -6.63 15.11
N CYS A 3 10.20 -5.43 14.63
CA CYS A 3 10.81 -5.26 13.31
C CYS A 3 12.32 -5.04 13.49
N ILE A 4 13.13 -5.83 12.80
CA ILE A 4 14.60 -5.82 12.91
C ILE A 4 15.18 -5.64 11.52
N LYS A 5 16.25 -4.85 11.42
CA LYS A 5 16.98 -4.65 10.17
C LYS A 5 18.27 -5.47 10.18
N PHE A 6 18.57 -6.10 9.05
CA PHE A 6 19.84 -6.79 8.82
C PHE A 6 20.70 -5.94 7.90
N ALA A 7 22.00 -5.88 8.14
CA ALA A 7 22.93 -5.15 7.27
C ALA A 7 23.17 -5.88 5.94
N GLY A 8 23.04 -7.21 5.93
CA GLY A 8 23.20 -8.03 4.73
C GLY A 8 21.93 -8.13 3.88
N GLN A 9 22.10 -8.62 2.65
CA GLN A 9 21.01 -8.84 1.68
C GLN A 9 20.31 -10.20 1.87
N VAL A 10 20.84 -11.07 2.73
CA VAL A 10 20.29 -12.41 2.99
C VAL A 10 19.55 -12.41 4.31
N LEU A 11 18.29 -12.85 4.30
CA LEU A 11 17.48 -13.01 5.49
C LEU A 11 17.80 -14.36 6.17
N PRO A 12 18.31 -14.37 7.41
CA PRO A 12 18.55 -15.62 8.13
C PRO A 12 17.21 -16.27 8.50
N LYS A 13 17.15 -17.61 8.51
CA LYS A 13 15.92 -18.34 8.89
C LYS A 13 15.55 -18.15 10.38
N HIS A 14 16.54 -17.92 11.23
CA HIS A 14 16.37 -17.77 12.68
C HIS A 14 17.37 -16.77 13.25
N ILE A 15 16.98 -16.12 14.35
CA ILE A 15 17.85 -15.28 15.19
C ILE A 15 17.70 -15.64 16.66
N PHE A 16 18.68 -15.25 17.47
CA PHE A 16 18.60 -15.33 18.93
C PHE A 16 18.49 -13.93 19.53
N LEU A 17 17.43 -13.67 20.28
CA LEU A 17 17.24 -12.45 21.06
C LEU A 17 16.98 -12.86 22.50
N PHE A 18 17.67 -12.23 23.46
CA PHE A 18 17.49 -12.53 24.89
C PHE A 18 17.54 -14.03 25.22
N ARG A 19 18.49 -14.76 24.60
CA ARG A 19 18.66 -16.23 24.72
C ARG A 19 17.49 -17.08 24.19
N THR A 20 16.54 -16.49 23.47
CA THR A 20 15.42 -17.17 22.83
C THR A 20 15.60 -17.23 21.32
N ARG A 21 15.29 -18.36 20.69
CA ARG A 21 15.32 -18.55 19.23
C ARG A 21 14.01 -18.08 18.61
N HIS A 22 14.10 -17.23 17.59
CA HIS A 22 12.94 -16.71 16.86
C HIS A 22 13.05 -17.06 15.37
N VAL A 23 11.92 -17.44 14.76
CA VAL A 23 11.80 -17.56 13.31
C VAL A 23 11.73 -16.16 12.72
N VAL A 24 12.44 -15.93 11.63
CA VAL A 24 12.41 -14.67 10.90
C VAL A 24 11.51 -14.83 9.68
N SER A 25 10.55 -13.93 9.53
CA SER A 25 9.77 -13.74 8.32
C SER A 25 10.13 -12.42 7.65
N THR A 26 9.97 -12.37 6.34
CA THR A 26 10.07 -11.12 5.57
C THR A 26 8.98 -10.16 6.03
N TYR A 27 9.34 -8.90 6.21
CA TYR A 27 8.39 -7.82 6.43
C TYR A 27 8.35 -6.93 5.19
N VAL A 28 7.23 -6.97 4.47
CA VAL A 28 6.94 -6.04 3.38
C VAL A 28 6.16 -4.88 3.99
N PRO A 29 6.73 -3.66 4.08
CA PRO A 29 5.99 -2.53 4.59
C PRO A 29 4.82 -2.21 3.66
N LYS A 30 3.67 -1.85 4.24
CA LYS A 30 2.54 -1.36 3.46
C LYS A 30 2.98 -0.17 2.61
N VAL A 31 2.72 -0.24 1.30
CA VAL A 31 2.96 0.88 0.40
C VAL A 31 2.17 2.07 0.90
N ARG A 32 2.87 3.17 1.17
CA ARG A 32 2.23 4.42 1.57
C ARG A 32 1.85 5.16 0.32
N ILE A 33 0.58 5.17 -0.02
CA ILE A 33 0.08 5.98 -1.13
C ILE A 33 -0.60 7.24 -0.58
N CYS A 34 -0.59 8.29 -1.38
CA CYS A 34 -1.27 9.54 -1.09
C CYS A 34 -2.72 9.40 -1.52
N TYR A 35 -3.63 9.50 -0.57
CA TYR A 35 -5.08 9.47 -0.84
C TYR A 35 -5.59 10.70 -1.61
N ASN A 36 -4.74 11.69 -1.86
CA ASN A 36 -5.08 12.87 -2.66
C ASN A 36 -4.94 12.61 -4.17
N CYS A 37 -3.94 11.83 -4.58
CA CYS A 37 -3.53 11.71 -5.99
C CYS A 37 -3.18 10.28 -6.43
N SER A 38 -3.17 9.34 -5.48
CA SER A 38 -2.92 7.91 -5.69
C SER A 38 -1.55 7.52 -6.30
N ASN A 39 -0.56 8.42 -6.37
CA ASN A 39 0.71 8.17 -7.09
C ASN A 39 2.00 8.37 -6.24
N HIS A 40 1.97 9.11 -5.14
CA HIS A 40 3.16 9.35 -4.30
C HIS A 40 2.88 9.19 -2.81
N ILE A 41 3.86 9.40 -1.91
CA ILE A 41 3.62 9.46 -0.46
C ILE A 41 3.02 10.82 -0.06
N SER A 42 2.05 10.87 0.87
CA SER A 42 1.33 12.12 1.19
C SER A 42 2.22 13.33 1.53
N LYS A 43 3.39 13.11 2.16
CA LYS A 43 4.35 14.17 2.49
C LYS A 43 4.97 14.86 1.27
N ALA A 44 5.00 14.17 0.12
CA ALA A 44 5.54 14.70 -1.13
C ALA A 44 4.45 15.28 -2.06
N CYS A 45 3.21 15.39 -1.58
CA CYS A 45 2.09 15.82 -2.40
C CYS A 45 2.16 17.29 -2.78
N ARG A 46 2.04 17.55 -4.09
CA ARG A 46 1.96 18.88 -4.68
C ARG A 46 0.87 18.99 -5.76
N SER A 47 0.04 17.96 -5.89
CA SER A 47 -1.01 17.86 -6.90
C SER A 47 -2.39 18.14 -6.31
N ASN A 48 -3.35 18.46 -7.17
CA ASN A 48 -4.75 18.58 -6.76
C ASN A 48 -5.33 17.22 -6.34
N ALA A 49 -6.37 17.28 -5.51
CA ALA A 49 -7.16 16.13 -5.12
C ALA A 49 -7.83 15.49 -6.34
N ARG A 50 -7.95 14.16 -6.34
CA ARG A 50 -8.57 13.39 -7.41
C ARG A 50 -9.45 12.28 -6.86
N CYS A 51 -10.49 11.92 -7.61
CA CYS A 51 -11.33 10.78 -7.33
C CYS A 51 -10.57 9.47 -7.61
N ILE A 52 -10.58 8.53 -6.67
CA ILE A 52 -9.86 7.26 -6.81
C ILE A 52 -10.41 6.34 -7.90
N PHE A 53 -11.70 6.49 -8.23
CA PHE A 53 -12.38 5.63 -9.18
C PHE A 53 -12.25 6.11 -10.63
N CYS A 54 -12.22 7.44 -10.86
CA CYS A 54 -12.20 8.02 -12.20
C CYS A 54 -11.01 8.94 -12.52
N ASP A 55 -10.11 9.17 -11.56
CA ASP A 55 -8.92 10.05 -11.65
C ASP A 55 -9.21 11.52 -12.06
N LYS A 56 -10.48 11.93 -12.00
CA LYS A 56 -10.93 13.32 -12.23
C LYS A 56 -10.94 14.13 -10.94
N ALA A 57 -11.31 15.41 -11.03
CA ALA A 57 -11.51 16.27 -9.86
C ALA A 57 -12.47 15.63 -8.85
N PRO A 58 -12.37 15.98 -7.56
CA PRO A 58 -13.26 15.47 -6.53
C PRO A 58 -14.71 15.80 -6.89
N HIS A 59 -15.62 14.85 -6.66
CA HIS A 59 -17.05 15.08 -6.80
C HIS A 59 -17.52 15.99 -5.66
N GLU A 60 -18.44 16.91 -5.96
CA GLU A 60 -19.08 17.71 -4.91
C GLU A 60 -20.06 16.82 -4.11
N ASP A 61 -20.05 16.98 -2.78
CA ASP A 61 -20.90 16.38 -1.75
C ASP A 61 -21.60 15.04 -2.09
N ALA A 62 -21.09 13.96 -1.50
CA ALA A 62 -21.73 12.64 -1.38
C ALA A 62 -22.16 11.95 -2.69
N GLN A 63 -21.92 12.55 -3.87
CA GLN A 63 -22.14 11.85 -5.13
C GLN A 63 -21.16 10.70 -5.27
N GLU A 64 -21.73 9.51 -5.33
CA GLU A 64 -21.00 8.29 -5.62
C GLU A 64 -20.47 8.34 -7.06
N CYS A 65 -19.18 8.03 -7.23
CA CYS A 65 -18.58 8.04 -8.55
C CYS A 65 -19.25 6.97 -9.42
N SER A 66 -19.73 7.34 -10.62
CA SER A 66 -20.33 6.38 -11.55
C SER A 66 -19.37 5.26 -11.99
N MET A 67 -18.07 5.45 -11.79
CA MET A 67 -17.01 4.46 -12.06
C MET A 67 -16.67 3.59 -10.82
N LYS A 68 -17.47 3.66 -9.74
CA LYS A 68 -17.20 2.89 -8.52
C LYS A 68 -17.31 1.39 -8.76
N ASP A 69 -18.34 0.97 -9.50
CA ASP A 69 -18.61 -0.44 -9.79
C ASP A 69 -17.97 -0.91 -11.10
N THR A 70 -17.27 -0.03 -11.82
CA THR A 70 -16.56 -0.41 -13.05
C THR A 70 -15.22 -1.04 -12.68
N PRO A 71 -14.88 -2.21 -13.27
CA PRO A 71 -13.57 -2.81 -13.09
C PRO A 71 -12.48 -1.84 -13.52
N HIS A 72 -11.55 -1.54 -12.63
CA HIS A 72 -10.39 -0.74 -12.98
C HIS A 72 -9.47 -1.51 -13.93
N GLN A 73 -8.68 -0.77 -14.72
CA GLN A 73 -7.91 -1.28 -15.87
C GLN A 73 -6.75 -2.24 -15.51
N CYS A 74 -6.64 -2.65 -14.25
CA CYS A 74 -5.77 -3.74 -13.82
C CYS A 74 -6.53 -5.07 -13.98
N GLU A 75 -5.84 -6.13 -14.40
CA GLU A 75 -6.44 -7.46 -14.58
C GLU A 75 -7.15 -8.02 -13.32
N GLY A 76 -6.81 -7.50 -12.13
CA GLY A 76 -7.45 -7.83 -10.86
C GLY A 76 -8.67 -6.96 -10.47
N GLY A 77 -9.07 -5.96 -11.27
CA GLY A 77 -10.25 -5.13 -10.99
C GLY A 77 -10.19 -4.37 -9.66
N HIS A 78 -9.00 -4.16 -9.11
CA HIS A 78 -8.79 -3.60 -7.79
C HIS A 78 -8.45 -2.10 -7.82
N LEU A 79 -8.67 -1.43 -6.69
CA LEU A 79 -8.30 -0.02 -6.54
C LEU A 79 -6.79 0.15 -6.38
N PRO A 80 -6.21 1.29 -6.79
CA PRO A 80 -4.79 1.59 -6.52
C PRO A 80 -4.39 1.53 -5.03
N ILE A 81 -5.36 1.69 -4.12
CA ILE A 81 -5.16 1.57 -2.65
C ILE A 81 -5.35 0.15 -2.09
N SER A 82 -5.79 -0.81 -2.91
CA SER A 82 -6.14 -2.14 -2.40
C SER A 82 -4.91 -2.86 -1.87
N GLN A 83 -5.01 -3.39 -0.66
CA GLN A 83 -3.92 -4.13 0.00
C GLN A 83 -4.01 -5.64 -0.20
N SER A 84 -5.07 -6.12 -0.86
CA SER A 84 -5.42 -7.55 -0.98
C SER A 84 -4.60 -8.34 -1.99
N GLU A 85 -3.78 -7.68 -2.82
CA GLU A 85 -3.06 -8.31 -3.95
C GLU A 85 -1.54 -8.28 -3.85
N TYR A 86 -0.98 -8.03 -2.66
CA TYR A 86 0.40 -8.43 -2.45
C TYR A 86 0.37 -9.91 -2.05
N PRO A 87 0.68 -10.87 -2.95
CA PRO A 87 0.99 -12.22 -2.50
C PRO A 87 2.16 -12.09 -1.51
N TRP A 88 2.26 -13.01 -0.55
CA TRP A 88 3.24 -13.09 0.53
C TRP A 88 2.82 -12.44 1.86
#